data_AF-A0A1G7HPL3-F1
#
_entry.id   AF-A0A1G7HPL3-F1
#
_cell.length_a   1.000
_cell.length_b   1.000
_cell.length_c   1.000
_cell.angle_alpha   90.00
_cell.angle_beta   90.00
_cell.angle_gamma   90.00
#
_symmetry.space_group_name_H-M   'P 1'
#
loop_
_entity.id
_entity.type
_entity.pdbx_description
1 polymer ?
#
loop_
_entity_poly.entity_id
_entity_poly.type
_entity_poly.pdbx_seq_one_letter_code
_entity_poly.pdbx_strand_id
1 'polypeptide(L)' 'MELIRKVIVPTTDSYVLTLPKEMVGKQIEVTAAEVDSAAPIDIDTRMQKINDSLSNLKVDLTNWKFDRNEANNYD' A
#
# COMPACT_ATOMS: atom_id res chain seq x y z
N MET A 1 7.10 -19.89 12.46
CA MET A 1 7.51 -18.89 13.46
C MET A 1 6.71 -17.64 13.18
N GLU A 2 5.92 -17.19 14.15
CA GLU A 2 5.06 -16.01 14.00
C GLU A 2 5.91 -14.75 14.23
N LEU A 3 5.94 -13.85 13.24
CA LEU A 3 6.70 -12.60 13.32
C LEU A 3 5.78 -11.51 13.86
N ILE A 4 6.02 -11.10 15.12
CA ILE A 4 5.31 -9.98 15.73
C ILE A 4 6.05 -8.69 15.35
N ARG A 5 5.49 -7.91 14.41
CA ARG A 5 6.02 -6.59 14.04
C ARG A 5 5.08 -5.49 14.53
N LYS A 6 5.61 -4.55 15.32
CA LYS A 6 4.90 -3.35 15.77
C LYS A 6 5.66 -2.10 15.32
N VAL A 7 4.99 -1.22 14.59
CA VAL A 7 5.52 0.11 14.23
C VAL A 7 5.00 1.09 15.28
N ILE A 8 5.90 1.89 15.85
CA ILE A 8 5.59 2.85 16.92
C ILE A 8 6.12 4.23 16.55
N VAL A 9 5.41 5.27 16.96
CA VAL A 9 5.88 6.66 16.89
C VAL A 9 6.05 7.13 18.34
N PRO A 10 7.28 7.06 18.90
CA PRO A 10 7.50 7.46 20.28
C PRO A 10 7.29 8.98 20.44
N THR A 11 6.48 9.37 21.42
CA THR A 11 6.23 10.78 21.79
C THR A 11 7.12 11.24 22.96
N THR A 12 7.88 10.30 23.53
CA THR A 12 8.80 10.49 24.65
C THR A 12 10.15 9.85 24.31
N ASP A 13 11.18 10.17 25.09
CA ASP A 13 12.54 9.62 24.96
C ASP A 13 12.65 8.12 25.32
N SER A 14 11.58 7.56 25.88
CA SER A 14 11.50 6.18 26.35
C SER A 14 10.23 5.49 25.86
N TYR A 15 10.35 4.19 25.58
CA TYR A 15 9.25 3.32 25.18
C TYR A 15 9.36 1.96 25.88
N VAL A 16 8.25 1.47 26.46
CA VAL A 16 8.17 0.18 27.14
C VAL A 16 7.48 -0.84 26.24
N LEU A 17 8.20 -1.89 25.86
CA LEU A 17 7.66 -3.01 25.08
C LEU A 17 7.21 -4.14 26.00
N THR A 18 5.91 -4.43 26.03
CA THR A 18 5.38 -5.62 26.72
C THR A 18 5.36 -6.80 25.76
N LEU A 19 6.05 -7.87 26.12
CA LEU A 19 6.13 -9.10 25.34
C LEU A 19 4.97 -10.06 25.70
N PRO A 20 4.42 -10.80 24.74
CA PRO A 20 3.44 -11.83 25.02
C PRO A 20 4.07 -13.02 25.76
N LYS A 21 3.26 -13.74 26.53
CA LYS A 21 3.72 -14.86 27.39
C LYS A 21 4.49 -15.93 26.63
N GLU A 22 4.13 -16.16 25.36
CA GLU A 22 4.79 -17.13 24.49
C GLU A 22 6.25 -16.80 24.11
N MET A 23 6.72 -15.59 24.41
CA MET A 23 8.10 -15.16 24.20
C MET A 23 8.98 -15.22 25.45
N VAL A 24 8.41 -15.58 26.61
CA VAL A 24 9.18 -15.75 27.86
C VAL A 24 10.19 -16.90 27.69
N GLY A 25 11.47 -16.63 28.00
CA GLY A 25 12.55 -17.61 27.93
C GLY A 25 13.17 -17.80 26.54
N LYS A 26 12.74 -17.03 25.53
CA LYS A 26 13.31 -17.05 24.18
C LYS A 26 14.29 -15.88 23.99
N GLN A 27 15.26 -16.06 23.09
CA GLN A 27 16.10 -14.97 22.61
C GLN A 27 15.29 -14.06 21.68
N ILE A 28 15.41 -12.75 21.86
CA ILE A 28 14.67 -11.74 21.11
C ILE A 28 15.68 -10.73 20.58
N GLU A 29 15.53 -10.36 19.31
CA GLU A 29 16.26 -9.26 18.69
C GLU A 29 15.33 -8.03 18.62
N VAL A 30 15.84 -6.87 19.01
CA VAL A 30 15.10 -5.60 18.94
C VAL A 30 15.87 -4.66 18.02
N THR A 31 15.24 -4.27 16.92
CA THR A 31 15.82 -3.34 15.94
C THR A 31 15.06 -2.03 15.95
N ALA A 32 15.76 -0.92 16.08
CA ALA A 32 15.21 0.42 15.90
C ALA A 32 15.74 0.99 14.57
N ALA A 33 14.81 1.38 13.70
CA ALA A 33 15.13 2.07 12.47
C ALA A 33 14.10 3.18 12.26
N GLU A 34 14.56 4.32 11.75
CA GLU A 34 13.66 5.34 11.23
C GLU A 34 12.92 4.75 10.03
N VAL A 35 11.60 4.80 10.08
CA VAL A 35 10.75 4.38 8.97
C VAL A 35 10.18 5.63 8.38
N ASP A 36 10.44 5.87 7.09
CA ASP A 36 9.75 6.91 6.34
C ASP A 36 8.26 6.61 6.38
N SER A 37 7.55 7.26 7.29
CA SER A 37 6.09 7.31 7.21
C SER A 37 5.82 8.20 6.01
N ALA A 38 5.52 7.59 4.86
CA ALA A 38 4.72 8.29 3.87
C ALA A 38 3.51 8.82 4.64
N ALA A 39 3.40 10.15 4.79
CA ALA A 39 2.23 10.75 5.39
C ALA A 39 1.01 10.12 4.72
N PRO A 40 -0.04 9.74 5.46
CA PRO A 40 -1.24 9.20 4.83
C PRO A 40 -1.69 10.21 3.79
N ILE A 41 -1.42 9.88 2.53
CA ILE A 41 -1.79 10.72 1.41
C ILE A 41 -3.30 10.63 1.38
N ASP A 42 -3.95 11.79 1.47
CA ASP A 42 -5.40 11.87 1.31
C ASP A 42 -5.84 11.11 0.04
N ILE A 43 -7.00 10.45 0.12
CA ILE A 43 -7.48 9.56 -0.92
C ILE A 43 -7.56 10.29 -2.27
N ASP A 44 -7.98 11.55 -2.27
CA ASP A 44 -8.09 12.34 -3.50
C ASP A 44 -6.72 12.62 -4.11
N THR A 45 -5.75 12.98 -3.27
CA THR A 45 -4.36 13.19 -3.71
C THR A 45 -3.74 11.89 -4.25
N ARG A 46 -4.06 10.75 -3.65
CA ARG A 46 -3.58 9.43 -4.09
C ARG A 46 -4.23 9.02 -5.41
N MET A 47 -5.53 9.24 -5.57
CA MET A 47 -6.26 8.98 -6.81
C MET A 47 -5.78 9.88 -7.94
N GLN A 48 -5.45 11.15 -7.65
CA GLN A 48 -4.87 12.06 -8.63
C GLN A 48 -3.51 11.56 -9.12
N LYS A 49 -2.60 11.17 -8.20
CA LYS A 49 -1.29 10.59 -8.58
C LYS A 49 -1.41 9.34 -9.44
N ILE A 50 -2.37 8.45 -9.13
CA ILE A 50 -2.65 7.27 -9.95
C ILE A 50 -3.14 7.67 -11.34
N ASN A 51 -4.09 8.60 -11.41
CA ASN A 51 -4.61 9.11 -12.68
C ASN A 51 -3.54 9.76 -13.54
N ASP A 52 -2.64 10.54 -12.95
CA ASP A 52 -1.54 11.20 -13.63
C ASP A 52 -0.52 10.16 -14.12
N SER A 53 -0.18 9.18 -13.29
CA SER A 53 0.78 8.11 -13.65
C SER A 53 0.27 7.22 -14.77
N LEU A 54 -1.04 7.00 -14.82
CA LEU A 54 -1.69 6.16 -15.85
C LEU A 54 -2.16 6.98 -17.06
N SER A 55 -2.06 8.31 -17.03
CA SER A 55 -2.60 9.20 -18.08
C SER A 55 -2.10 8.84 -19.49
N ASN A 56 -0.81 8.52 -19.59
CA ASN A 56 -0.16 8.12 -20.85
C ASN A 56 -0.50 6.69 -21.31
N LEU A 57 -1.18 5.90 -20.47
CA LEU A 57 -1.61 4.53 -20.77
C LEU A 57 -3.11 4.46 -21.09
N LYS A 58 -3.84 5.59 -21.02
CA LYS A 58 -5.26 5.63 -21.34
C LYS A 58 -5.45 5.61 -22.86
N VAL A 59 -6.33 4.74 -23.32
CA VAL A 59 -6.80 4.75 -24.70
C VAL A 59 -8.00 5.70 -24.79
N ASP A 60 -7.96 6.65 -25.71
CA ASP A 60 -9.10 7.52 -25.99
C ASP A 60 -10.19 6.73 -26.74
N LEU A 61 -11.31 6.52 -26.07
CA LEU A 61 -12.48 5.81 -26.60
C LEU A 61 -13.66 6.75 -26.85
N THR A 62 -13.46 8.08 -26.84
CA THR A 62 -14.55 9.07 -26.95
C THR A 62 -15.38 8.88 -28.22
N ASN A 63 -14.74 8.47 -29.31
CA ASN A 63 -15.40 8.18 -30.59
C ASN A 63 -15.55 6.68 -30.87
N TRP A 64 -15.19 5.83 -29.92
CA TRP A 64 -15.30 4.40 -30.08
C TRP A 64 -16.72 3.95 -29.74
N LYS A 65 -17.35 3.24 -30.67
CA LYS A 65 -18.64 2.60 -30.47
C LYS A 65 -18.47 1.14 -30.80
N PHE A 66 -18.78 0.28 -29.85
CA PHE A 66 -18.83 -1.16 -30.08
C PHE A 66 -19.81 -1.48 -31.22
N ASP A 67 -19.31 -2.06 -32.31
CA ASP A 67 -20.14 -2.58 -33.40
C ASP A 67 -20.27 -4.11 -33.26
N ARG A 68 -21.47 -4.56 -32.92
CA ARG A 68 -21.78 -5.99 -32.78
C ARG A 68 -21.71 -6.74 -34.10
N ASN A 69 -21.96 -6.06 -35.22
CA ASN A 69 -21.94 -6.68 -36.54
C ASN A 69 -20.50 -6.92 -37.01
N GLU A 70 -19.56 -6.04 -36.66
CA GLU A 70 -18.12 -6.24 -36.86
C GLU A 70 -17.61 -7.45 -36.06
N ALA A 71 -17.97 -7.52 -34.77
CA ALA A 71 -17.51 -8.60 -33.88
C ALA A 71 -18.04 -10.00 -34.25
N ASN A 72 -19.12 -10.08 -35.03
CA ASN A 72 -19.75 -11.33 -35.46
C ASN A 72 -19.60 -11.59 -36.97
N ASN A 73 -18.75 -10.84 -37.69
CA ASN A 73 -18.48 -11.10 -39.10
C ASN A 73 -17.48 -12.26 -39.24
N TYR A 74 -18.02 -13.49 -39.22
CA TYR A 74 -17.28 -14.73 -39.43
C TYR A 74 -17.37 -15.16 -40.90
N ASP A 75 -16.78 -14.39 -41.81
CA ASP A 75 -16.47 -14.89 -43.16
C ASP A 75 -15.24 -15.82 -43.14
#